data_AF-A0A965JSM4-F1
#
_entry.id   AF-A0A965JSM4-F1
#
_cell.length_a   1.000
_cell.length_b   1.000
_cell.length_c   1.000
_cell.angle_alpha   90.00
_cell.angle_beta   90.00
_cell.angle_gamma   90.00
#
_symmetry.space_group_name_H-M   'P 1'
#
loop_
_entity.id
_entity.type
_entity.pdbx_description
1 polymer ?
#
loop_
_entity_poly.entity_id
_entity_poly.type
_entity_poly.pdbx_seq_one_letter_code
_entity_poly.pdbx_strand_id
1 'polypeptide(L)' 'MKKEEKKSALVDIANLKKELLMMRIRSSSRETIVAKDYKNKRKEIARLFTKINSNKKAAKAQI' A
#
# COMPACT_ATOMS: atom_id res chain seq x y z
N MET A 1 -3.49 -15.38 7.88
CA MET A 1 -4.37 -14.25 7.52
C MET A 1 -5.64 -14.79 6.87
N LYS A 2 -6.80 -14.35 7.34
CA LYS A 2 -8.10 -14.76 6.78
C LYS A 2 -8.28 -14.18 5.37
N LYS A 3 -9.12 -14.81 4.54
CA LYS A 3 -9.38 -14.38 3.14
C LYS A 3 -9.92 -12.95 3.07
N GLU A 4 -10.72 -12.56 4.05
CA GLU A 4 -11.31 -11.21 4.17
C GLU A 4 -10.27 -10.15 4.50
N GLU A 5 -9.37 -10.42 5.46
CA GLU A 5 -8.24 -9.55 5.80
C GLU A 5 -7.32 -9.32 4.59
N LYS A 6 -7.13 -10.36 3.76
CA LYS A 6 -6.37 -10.22 2.51
C LYS A 6 -7.05 -9.26 1.53
N LYS A 7 -8.37 -9.40 1.36
CA LYS A 7 -9.15 -8.54 0.47
C LYS A 7 -9.10 -7.09 0.96
N SER A 8 -9.32 -6.87 2.25
CA SER A 8 -9.22 -5.54 2.87
C SER A 8 -7.84 -4.92 2.63
N ALA A 9 -6.74 -5.66 2.88
CA ALA A 9 -5.40 -5.14 2.62
C ALA A 9 -5.14 -4.79 1.13
N LEU A 10 -5.76 -5.52 0.19
CA LEU A 10 -5.67 -5.21 -1.24
C LEU A 10 -6.47 -3.94 -1.61
N VAL A 11 -7.62 -3.72 -0.98
CA VAL A 11 -8.41 -2.48 -1.13
C VAL A 11 -7.61 -1.29 -0.61
N ASP A 12 -6.98 -1.43 0.56
CA ASP A 12 -6.14 -0.37 1.15
C ASP A 12 -4.96 -0.02 0.25
N ILE A 13 -4.29 -1.03 -0.33
CA ILE A 13 -3.23 -0.84 -1.32
C ILE A 13 -3.74 -0.06 -2.54
N ALA A 14 -4.92 -0.40 -3.05
CA ALA A 14 -5.51 0.27 -4.21
C ALA A 14 -5.81 1.75 -3.91
N ASN A 15 -6.36 2.03 -2.73
CA ASN A 15 -6.64 3.40 -2.27
C ASN A 15 -5.35 4.21 -2.12
N LEU A 16 -4.34 3.65 -1.46
CA LEU A 16 -3.04 4.32 -1.30
C LEU A 16 -2.36 4.59 -2.66
N LYS A 17 -2.47 3.67 -3.62
CA LYS A 17 -1.97 3.89 -4.99
C LYS A 17 -2.73 4.99 -5.72
N LYS A 18 -4.05 5.05 -5.57
CA LYS A 18 -4.88 6.12 -6.12
C LYS A 18 -4.46 7.48 -5.54
N GLU A 19 -4.25 7.57 -4.23
CA GLU A 19 -3.79 8.79 -3.58
C GLU A 19 -2.41 9.23 -4.08
N LEU A 20 -1.45 8.31 -4.21
CA LEU A 20 -0.14 8.62 -4.77
C LEU A 20 -0.22 9.14 -6.21
N LEU A 21 -1.13 8.60 -7.02
CA LEU A 21 -1.38 9.10 -8.38
C LEU A 21 -1.92 10.53 -8.34
N MET A 22 -2.91 10.81 -7.48
CA MET A 22 -3.44 12.16 -7.33
C MET A 22 -2.38 13.14 -6.84
N MET A 23 -1.50 12.74 -5.92
CA MET A 23 -0.37 13.58 -5.50
C MET A 23 0.58 13.91 -6.65
N ARG A 24 0.82 12.95 -7.57
CA ARG A 24 1.65 13.21 -8.76
C ARG A 24 0.97 14.19 -9.72
N ILE A 25 -0.33 14.04 -9.95
CA ILE A 25 -1.10 14.97 -10.79
C ILE A 25 -1.02 16.39 -10.20
N ARG A 26 -1.27 16.53 -8.90
CA ARG A 26 -1.15 17.81 -8.18
C ARG A 26 0.25 18.41 -8.31
N SER A 27 1.28 17.61 -8.13
CA SER A 27 2.67 18.04 -8.31
C SER A 27 2.95 18.51 -9.75
N SER A 28 2.42 17.84 -10.77
CA SER A 28 2.53 18.25 -12.17
C SER A 28 1.78 19.56 -12.44
N SER A 29 0.66 19.79 -11.76
CA SER A 29 -0.11 21.04 -11.77
C SER A 29 0.51 22.16 -10.93
N ARG A 30 1.74 21.98 -10.42
CA ARG A 30 2.47 22.92 -9.54
C ARG A 30 1.80 23.20 -8.19
N GLU A 31 0.91 22.33 -7.74
CA GLU A 31 0.40 22.37 -6.36
C GLU A 31 1.47 21.87 -5.38
N THR A 32 1.48 22.45 -4.18
CA THR A 32 2.39 22.02 -3.12
C THR A 32 1.95 20.67 -2.56
N ILE A 33 2.84 19.68 -2.60
CA ILE A 33 2.62 18.37 -1.99
C ILE A 33 3.53 18.19 -0.77
N VAL A 34 3.02 17.53 0.27
CA VAL A 34 3.82 17.21 1.46
C VAL A 34 4.66 15.97 1.17
N ALA A 35 5.96 16.15 0.91
CA ALA A 35 6.88 15.06 0.57
C ALA A 35 6.95 13.96 1.66
N LYS A 36 6.82 14.34 2.94
CA LYS A 36 6.75 13.39 4.06
C LYS A 36 5.56 12.44 3.94
N ASP A 37 4.40 12.98 3.56
CA ASP A 37 3.18 12.20 3.40
C ASP A 37 3.28 11.22 2.22
N TYR A 38 3.83 11.65 1.10
CA TYR A 38 4.10 10.77 -0.06
C TYR A 38 5.01 9.59 0.33
N LYS A 39 6.08 9.86 1.08
CA LYS A 39 6.99 8.82 1.59
C LYS A 39 6.29 7.86 2.55
N ASN A 40 5.44 8.36 3.44
CA ASN A 40 4.68 7.53 4.38
C ASN A 40 3.72 6.59 3.67
N LYS A 41 2.93 7.10 2.71
CA LYS A 41 2.01 6.29 1.89
C LYS A 41 2.75 5.20 1.11
N ARG A 42 3.94 5.51 0.56
CA ARG A 42 4.80 4.51 -0.08
C ARG A 42 5.27 3.42 0.89
N LYS A 43 5.67 3.78 2.11
CA LYS A 43 6.07 2.82 3.14
C LYS A 43 4.90 1.92 3.55
N GLU A 44 3.70 2.49 3.67
CA GLU A 44 2.51 1.73 4.05
C GLU A 44 2.12 0.69 3.01
N ILE A 45 2.17 1.04 1.71
CA ILE A 45 2.00 0.07 0.62
C ILE A 45 2.99 -1.10 0.76
N ALA A 46 4.27 -0.79 1.00
CA ALA A 46 5.29 -1.82 1.18
C ALA A 46 5.00 -2.71 2.41
N ARG A 47 4.58 -2.11 3.52
CA ARG A 47 4.19 -2.82 4.75
C ARG A 47 3.02 -3.78 4.51
N LEU A 48 1.99 -3.34 3.79
CA LEU A 48 0.83 -4.16 3.44
C LEU A 48 1.22 -5.34 2.53
N PHE A 49 2.04 -5.11 1.50
CA PHE A 49 2.55 -6.20 0.67
C PHE A 49 3.40 -7.19 1.45
N THR A 50 4.29 -6.71 2.33
CA THR A 50 5.11 -7.57 3.20
C THR A 50 4.21 -8.40 4.11
N LYS A 51 3.16 -7.82 4.71
CA LYS A 51 2.19 -8.55 5.55
C LYS A 51 1.45 -9.63 4.76
N ILE A 52 1.03 -9.33 3.53
CA ILE A 52 0.35 -10.32 2.67
C ILE A 52 1.30 -11.49 2.35
N ASN A 53 2.56 -11.17 2.02
CA ASN A 53 3.54 -12.15 1.57
C ASN A 53 4.13 -12.98 2.71
N SER A 54 4.35 -12.41 3.90
CA SER A 54 4.82 -13.14 5.08
C SER A 54 3.81 -14.21 5.51
N ASN A 55 2.51 -13.87 5.47
CA ASN A 55 1.44 -14.82 5.71
C ASN A 55 1.38 -15.94 4.66
N LYS A 56 1.67 -15.64 3.39
CA LYS A 56 1.77 -16.64 2.32
C LYS A 56 2.96 -17.58 2.52
N LYS A 57 4.09 -17.06 3.02
CA LYS A 57 5.30 -17.85 3.29
C LYS A 57 5.11 -18.78 4.50
N ALA A 58 4.48 -18.29 5.57
CA ALA A 58 4.14 -19.10 6.75
C ALA A 58 3.22 -20.28 6.40
N ALA A 59 2.21 -20.06 5.56
CA ALA A 59 1.31 -21.13 5.10
C ALA A 59 2.00 -22.18 4.21
N LYS A 60 3.08 -21.81 3.51
CA LYS A 60 3.86 -22.75 2.68
C LYS A 60 4.90 -23.56 3.45
N ALA A 61 5.30 -23.11 4.65
CA ALA A 61 6.33 -23.76 5.46
C ALA A 61 5.77 -24.84 6.41
N GLN A 62 4.44 -25.00 6.46
CA GLN A 62 3.73 -25.98 7.31
C GLN A 62 3.17 -27.17 6.51
N ILE A 63 3.57 -27.31 5.23
CA ILE A 63 3.21 -28.42 4.34
C ILE A 63 4.49 -29.18 4.00
#